data_AF-A0A953MFW3-F1
#
_entry.id   AF-A0A953MFW3-F1
#
_cell.length_a   1.000
_cell.length_b   1.000
_cell.length_c   1.000
_cell.angle_alpha   90.00
_cell.angle_beta   90.00
_cell.angle_gamma   90.00
#
_symmetry.space_group_name_H-M   'P 1'
#
loop_
_entity.id
_entity.type
_entity.pdbx_description
1 polymer ?
#
loop_
_entity_poly.entity_id
_entity_poly.type
_entity_poly.pdbx_seq_one_letter_code
_entity_poly.pdbx_strand_id
1 'polypeptide(L)'
;MISDLYFSIEKDYGIIFITNGGEWGYGDYSGWYNIEEEIFNACLDELENLTVGDINNYKNNFEFVLEQNYPNPFNPSTNIEYSVPKVGTIHELSLHVTLRVYDILGNEVAELVNEVKDAGKYKINFDASALSSGIYFYQLQAGSIIQTKKLILLK
;
A
#
# COMPACT_ATOMS: atom_id res chain seq x y z
N MET A 1 14.21 23.17 3.92
CA MET A 1 14.23 23.60 2.50
C MET A 1 14.81 22.41 1.76
N ILE A 2 14.02 21.72 0.94
CA ILE A 2 14.53 20.59 0.15
C ILE A 2 15.48 21.20 -0.88
N SER A 3 16.75 20.84 -0.84
CA SER A 3 17.76 21.48 -1.70
C SER A 3 17.80 20.83 -3.07
N ASP A 4 17.62 19.51 -3.17
CA ASP A 4 17.76 18.78 -4.44
C ASP A 4 16.90 17.52 -4.51
N LEU A 5 16.42 17.21 -5.71
CA LEU A 5 15.67 16.01 -6.07
C LEU A 5 16.44 15.29 -7.19
N TYR A 6 16.84 14.04 -6.97
CA TYR A 6 17.59 13.25 -7.95
C TYR A 6 16.77 12.05 -8.40
N PHE A 7 16.74 11.82 -9.71
CA PHE A 7 16.09 10.66 -10.34
C PHE A 7 17.14 9.81 -11.05
N SER A 8 17.09 8.49 -10.85
CA SER A 8 17.88 7.54 -11.62
C SER A 8 16.97 6.43 -12.12
N ILE A 9 16.98 6.20 -13.42
CA ILE A 9 16.34 5.05 -14.07
C ILE A 9 17.43 4.04 -14.34
N GLU A 10 17.40 2.91 -13.65
CA GLU A 10 18.21 1.74 -14.00
C GLU A 10 17.29 0.54 -14.16
N LYS A 11 17.14 0.07 -15.41
CA LYS A 11 16.60 -1.23 -15.83
C LYS A 11 15.39 -1.73 -15.03
N ASP A 12 14.25 -1.06 -15.20
CA ASP A 12 12.91 -1.47 -14.75
C ASP A 12 12.46 -0.94 -13.37
N TYR A 13 13.21 0.01 -12.76
CA TYR A 13 12.84 0.61 -11.47
C TYR A 13 13.06 2.13 -11.40
N GLY A 14 12.21 2.78 -10.62
CA GLY A 14 12.30 4.18 -10.25
C GLY A 14 12.74 4.40 -8.80
N ILE A 15 13.70 5.31 -8.57
CA ILE A 15 14.23 5.61 -7.23
C ILE A 15 13.97 7.09 -6.91
N ILE A 16 13.34 7.38 -5.77
CA ILE A 16 13.10 8.74 -5.26
C ILE A 16 14.04 9.01 -4.08
N PHE A 17 14.95 9.98 -4.21
CA PHE A 17 15.76 10.49 -3.11
C PHE A 17 15.16 11.78 -2.55
N ILE A 18 14.80 11.80 -1.27
CA ILE A 18 14.44 13.05 -0.56
C ILE A 18 15.54 13.33 0.46
N THR A 19 16.35 14.35 0.22
CA THR A 19 17.36 14.81 1.20
C THR A 19 16.89 16.10 1.87
N ASN A 20 17.09 16.21 3.18
CA ASN A 20 16.91 17.47 3.92
C ASN A 20 18.23 18.27 3.96
N GLY A 21 18.89 18.40 2.81
CA GLY A 21 20.16 19.13 2.67
C GLY A 21 21.35 18.36 3.24
N GLY A 22 22.17 17.81 2.34
CA GLY A 22 23.45 17.21 2.67
C GLY A 22 24.28 16.98 1.39
N GLU A 23 25.59 17.20 1.47
CA GLU A 23 26.51 16.83 0.39
C GLU A 23 26.53 15.31 0.20
N TRP A 24 26.75 14.87 -1.05
CA TRP A 24 26.79 13.45 -1.43
C TRP A 24 27.63 12.61 -0.45
N GLY A 25 26.97 11.70 0.26
CA GLY A 25 27.61 10.76 1.19
C GLY A 25 27.39 11.03 2.69
N TYR A 26 26.64 12.08 3.07
CA TYR A 26 26.42 12.45 4.48
C TYR A 26 24.96 12.85 4.79
N GLY A 27 23.96 12.05 4.38
CA GLY A 27 22.55 12.25 4.72
C GLY A 27 21.90 11.03 5.38
N ASP A 28 20.88 11.25 6.21
CA ASP A 28 20.03 10.18 6.76
C ASP A 28 19.11 9.62 5.66
N TYR A 29 19.40 8.40 5.19
CA TYR A 29 18.63 7.72 4.15
C TYR A 29 17.45 6.94 4.75
N SER A 30 16.23 7.13 4.23
CA SER A 30 15.02 6.41 4.67
C SER A 30 14.78 5.07 3.96
N GLY A 31 15.63 4.67 3.01
CA GLY A 31 15.61 3.33 2.38
C GLY A 31 15.14 3.30 0.93
N TRP A 32 15.22 2.11 0.31
CA TRP A 32 14.89 1.84 -1.09
C TRP A 32 13.46 1.29 -1.23
N TYR A 33 12.70 1.77 -2.20
CA TYR A 33 11.37 1.26 -2.52
C TYR A 33 11.32 0.83 -3.98
N ASN A 34 10.91 -0.41 -4.25
CA ASN A 34 10.66 -0.88 -5.61
C ASN A 34 9.30 -0.35 -6.05
N ILE A 35 9.27 0.56 -7.01
CA ILE A 35 8.04 1.13 -7.57
C ILE A 35 7.92 0.65 -9.02
N GLU A 36 6.73 0.21 -9.45
CA GLU A 36 6.49 -0.15 -10.85
C GLU A 36 6.71 1.07 -11.76
N GLU A 37 7.32 0.86 -12.94
CA GLU A 37 7.76 1.92 -13.85
C GLU A 37 6.65 2.92 -14.21
N GLU A 38 5.42 2.44 -14.33
CA GLU A 38 4.25 3.27 -14.63
C GLU A 38 3.89 4.23 -13.47
N ILE A 39 4.01 3.75 -12.23
CA ILE A 39 3.82 4.55 -11.01
C ILE A 39 4.96 5.57 -10.86
N PHE A 40 6.18 5.18 -11.25
CA PHE A 40 7.33 6.08 -11.20
C PHE A 40 7.23 7.23 -12.20
N ASN A 41 6.88 6.94 -13.46
CA ASN A 41 6.71 7.95 -14.50
C ASN A 41 5.55 8.90 -14.18
N ALA A 42 4.44 8.39 -13.64
CA ALA A 42 3.33 9.21 -13.16
C ALA A 42 3.72 10.17 -12.03
N CYS A 43 4.65 9.76 -11.16
CA CYS A 43 5.15 10.58 -10.06
C CYS A 43 6.16 11.65 -10.54
N LEU A 44 6.96 11.31 -11.56
CA LEU A 44 7.96 12.18 -12.18
C LEU A 44 7.35 13.43 -12.84
N ASP A 45 6.26 13.26 -13.59
CA ASP A 45 5.58 14.36 -14.31
C ASP A 45 5.00 15.42 -13.34
N GLU A 46 4.72 15.04 -12.09
CA GLU A 46 4.11 15.91 -11.08
C GLU A 46 5.15 16.66 -10.23
N LEU A 47 6.37 16.12 -10.10
CA LEU A 47 7.45 16.69 -9.30
C LEU A 47 8.11 17.93 -9.93
N GLU A 48 7.95 18.17 -11.23
CA GLU A 48 8.49 19.36 -11.90
C GLU A 48 7.80 20.68 -11.47
N ASN A 49 6.64 20.63 -10.80
CA ASN A 49 5.80 21.83 -10.57
C ASN A 49 5.37 22.09 -9.11
N LEU A 50 5.90 21.38 -8.10
CA LEU A 50 5.44 21.48 -6.71
C LEU A 50 6.19 22.54 -5.87
N THR A 51 5.47 23.28 -5.00
CA THR A 51 6.06 24.14 -3.98
C THR A 51 6.15 23.42 -2.62
N VAL A 52 7.05 23.85 -1.72
CA VAL A 52 7.29 23.18 -0.41
C VAL A 52 6.02 23.07 0.46
N GLY A 53 5.03 23.94 0.28
CA GLY A 53 3.75 23.89 1.00
C GLY A 53 2.82 22.74 0.58
N ASP A 54 2.98 22.22 -0.64
CA ASP A 54 2.09 21.22 -1.24
C ASP A 54 2.42 19.79 -0.77
N ILE A 55 3.67 19.54 -0.40
CA ILE A 55 4.24 18.21 -0.11
C ILE A 55 3.51 17.48 1.04
N ASN A 56 3.08 18.21 2.08
CA ASN A 56 2.40 17.60 3.23
C ASN A 56 0.97 17.15 2.92
N ASN A 57 0.33 17.73 1.91
CA ASN A 57 -1.04 17.37 1.51
C ASN A 57 -1.03 16.16 0.56
N TYR A 58 0.00 16.04 -0.28
CA TYR A 58 0.18 14.92 -1.20
C TYR A 58 0.57 13.60 -0.52
N LYS A 59 1.29 13.64 0.61
CA LYS A 59 1.72 12.44 1.35
C LYS A 59 0.58 11.45 1.68
N ASN A 60 -0.63 11.95 1.95
CA ASN A 60 -1.77 11.11 2.29
C ASN A 60 -2.52 10.52 1.08
N ASN A 61 -2.24 10.96 -0.15
CA ASN A 61 -2.93 10.48 -1.36
C ASN A 61 -2.26 9.28 -2.03
N PHE A 62 -1.01 9.00 -1.70
CA PHE A 62 -0.21 7.93 -2.31
C PHE A 62 -0.10 6.65 -1.47
N GLU A 63 -0.69 6.62 -0.27
CA GLU A 63 -0.57 5.46 0.62
C GLU A 63 -1.69 4.44 0.36
N PHE A 64 -1.30 3.22 0.01
CA PHE A 64 -2.13 2.05 0.22
C PHE A 64 -2.35 1.86 1.71
N VAL A 65 -3.60 1.67 2.13
CA VAL A 65 -3.93 1.44 3.54
C VAL A 65 -4.81 0.22 3.64
N LEU A 66 -4.36 -0.79 4.36
CA LEU A 66 -5.18 -1.86 4.88
C LEU A 66 -5.61 -1.45 6.29
N GLU A 67 -6.91 -1.47 6.59
CA GLU A 67 -7.44 -1.12 7.90
C GLU A 67 -7.56 -2.34 8.82
N GLN A 68 -7.59 -2.10 10.13
CA GLN A 68 -7.90 -3.16 11.08
C GLN A 68 -9.35 -3.63 10.88
N ASN A 69 -9.54 -4.94 10.76
CA ASN A 69 -10.88 -5.50 10.61
C ASN A 69 -11.76 -5.16 11.82
N TYR A 70 -13.06 -4.91 11.59
CA TYR A 70 -14.01 -4.61 12.66
C TYR A 70 -15.31 -5.41 12.50
N PRO A 71 -15.76 -6.11 13.57
CA PRO A 71 -15.10 -6.23 14.89
C PRO A 71 -13.80 -7.05 14.85
N ASN A 72 -12.92 -6.87 15.83
CA ASN A 72 -11.77 -7.75 16.10
C ASN A 72 -11.50 -7.80 17.63
N PRO A 73 -11.65 -8.94 18.32
CA PRO A 73 -12.04 -10.26 17.78
C PRO A 73 -13.45 -10.29 17.16
N PHE A 74 -13.73 -11.28 16.31
CA PHE A 74 -15.02 -11.40 15.58
C PHE A 74 -15.62 -12.80 15.64
N ASN A 75 -16.92 -12.92 15.34
CA ASN A 75 -17.68 -14.18 15.29
C ASN A 75 -18.90 -14.10 14.36
N PRO A 76 -19.04 -14.98 13.34
CA PRO A 76 -17.95 -15.49 12.50
C PRO A 76 -17.61 -14.48 11.39
N SER A 77 -18.28 -13.33 11.33
CA SER A 77 -18.11 -12.33 10.28
C SER A 77 -17.44 -11.06 10.78
N THR A 78 -16.60 -10.46 9.94
CA THR A 78 -15.96 -9.14 10.17
C THR A 78 -15.93 -8.35 8.88
N ASN A 79 -15.74 -7.03 8.97
CA ASN A 79 -15.48 -6.20 7.80
C ASN A 79 -14.00 -5.85 7.72
N ILE A 80 -13.46 -5.93 6.51
CA ILE A 80 -12.10 -5.51 6.18
C ILE A 80 -12.22 -4.32 5.23
N GLU A 81 -11.56 -3.22 5.57
CA GLU A 81 -11.53 -2.02 4.75
C GLU A 81 -10.10 -1.79 4.25
N TYR A 82 -9.97 -1.33 3.01
CA TYR A 82 -8.69 -0.91 2.45
C TYR A 82 -8.85 0.20 1.43
N SER A 83 -7.79 0.96 1.19
CA SER A 83 -7.73 1.99 0.17
C SER A 83 -6.64 1.71 -0.86
N VAL A 84 -7.02 1.90 -2.12
CA VAL A 84 -6.11 1.99 -3.26
C VAL A 84 -5.87 3.50 -3.49
N PRO A 85 -4.62 3.98 -3.39
CA PRO A 85 -4.30 5.39 -3.51
C PRO A 85 -4.55 5.91 -4.92
N LYS A 86 -4.75 7.23 -5.02
CA LYS A 86 -4.68 7.92 -6.30
C LYS A 86 -3.22 8.24 -6.55
N VAL A 87 -2.63 7.62 -7.55
CA VAL A 87 -1.27 7.97 -7.97
C VAL A 87 -1.36 9.09 -9.01
N GLY A 88 -1.02 10.30 -8.57
CA GLY A 88 -0.90 11.50 -9.41
C GLY A 88 -2.23 12.17 -9.76
N THR A 89 -2.19 13.09 -10.72
CA THR A 89 -3.38 13.67 -11.38
C THR A 89 -4.08 12.66 -12.32
N ILE A 90 -3.58 11.42 -12.38
CA ILE A 90 -4.17 10.31 -13.13
C ILE A 90 -5.28 9.72 -12.26
N HIS A 91 -6.51 10.13 -12.53
CA HIS A 91 -7.70 9.66 -11.82
C HIS A 91 -8.04 8.17 -12.11
N GLU A 92 -7.25 7.50 -12.96
CA GLU A 92 -7.57 6.22 -13.60
C GLU A 92 -6.43 5.19 -13.49
N LEU A 93 -5.57 5.27 -12.48
CA LEU A 93 -4.64 4.16 -12.26
C LEU A 93 -5.39 2.99 -11.60
N SER A 94 -5.60 1.92 -12.37
CA SER A 94 -6.13 0.66 -11.88
C SER A 94 -4.97 -0.28 -11.55
N LEU A 95 -4.97 -0.88 -10.35
CA LEU A 95 -3.92 -1.77 -9.88
C LEU A 95 -4.49 -3.16 -9.60
N HIS A 96 -3.75 -4.22 -9.94
CA HIS A 96 -4.13 -5.58 -9.56
C HIS A 96 -3.95 -5.77 -8.05
N VAL A 97 -5.06 -5.92 -7.33
CA VAL A 97 -5.10 -6.05 -5.88
C VAL A 97 -5.45 -7.48 -5.50
N THR A 98 -4.70 -8.04 -4.57
CA THR A 98 -5.02 -9.31 -3.92
C THR A 98 -5.20 -9.11 -2.43
N LEU A 99 -6.21 -9.75 -1.85
CA LEU A 99 -6.46 -9.77 -0.41
C LEU A 99 -6.70 -11.22 -0.01
N ARG A 100 -5.77 -11.80 0.74
CA ARG A 100 -5.79 -13.22 1.12
C ARG A 100 -5.67 -13.39 2.63
N VAL A 101 -6.24 -14.47 3.15
CA VAL A 101 -6.20 -14.85 4.56
C VAL A 101 -5.33 -16.09 4.72
N TYR A 102 -4.47 -16.08 5.73
CA TYR A 102 -3.51 -17.12 6.05
C TYR A 102 -3.64 -17.57 7.50
N ASP A 103 -3.35 -18.84 7.76
CA ASP A 103 -3.18 -19.35 9.12
C ASP A 103 -1.78 -19.01 9.70
N ILE A 104 -1.52 -19.43 10.94
CA ILE A 104 -0.23 -19.19 11.62
C ILE A 104 0.96 -19.90 10.99
N LEU A 105 0.71 -20.91 10.14
CA LEU A 105 1.74 -21.66 9.42
C LEU A 105 2.01 -21.04 8.04
N GLY A 106 1.25 -20.02 7.65
CA GLY A 106 1.35 -19.37 6.34
C GLY A 106 0.56 -20.07 5.24
N ASN A 107 -0.31 -21.03 5.57
CA ASN A 107 -1.20 -21.62 4.57
C ASN A 107 -2.31 -20.63 4.22
N GLU A 108 -2.56 -20.42 2.92
CA GLU A 108 -3.72 -19.66 2.46
C GLU A 108 -5.00 -20.44 2.79
N VAL A 109 -5.93 -19.77 3.49
CA VAL A 109 -7.22 -20.35 3.89
C VAL A 109 -8.42 -19.68 3.24
N ALA A 110 -8.23 -18.48 2.65
CA ALA A 110 -9.25 -17.80 1.85
C ALA A 110 -8.64 -16.73 0.93
N GLU A 111 -9.21 -16.60 -0.27
CA GLU A 111 -8.99 -15.46 -1.18
C GLU A 111 -10.22 -14.57 -1.17
N LEU A 112 -10.05 -13.31 -0.75
CA LEU A 112 -11.14 -12.32 -0.62
C LEU A 112 -11.20 -11.35 -1.82
N VAL A 113 -10.05 -11.06 -2.42
CA VAL A 113 -9.91 -10.21 -3.63
C VAL A 113 -8.77 -10.75 -4.47
N ASN A 114 -8.94 -10.75 -5.79
CA ASN A 114 -7.89 -11.02 -6.76
C ASN A 114 -8.29 -10.43 -8.12
N GLU A 115 -8.30 -9.10 -8.20
CA GLU A 115 -8.79 -8.39 -9.38
C GLU A 115 -8.17 -7.00 -9.49
N VAL A 116 -8.31 -6.40 -10.68
CA VAL A 116 -7.91 -5.02 -10.94
C VAL A 116 -8.90 -4.06 -10.28
N LYS A 117 -8.39 -3.10 -9.50
CA LYS A 117 -9.15 -2.10 -8.75
C LYS A 117 -8.67 -0.70 -9.09
N ASP A 118 -9.61 0.20 -9.31
CA ASP A 118 -9.34 1.64 -9.44
C ASP A 118 -8.95 2.25 -8.09
N ALA A 119 -8.47 3.49 -8.11
CA ALA A 119 -8.24 4.24 -6.89
C ALA A 119 -9.55 4.49 -6.13
N GLY A 120 -9.57 4.14 -4.84
CA GLY A 120 -10.79 4.20 -4.04
C GLY A 120 -10.70 3.51 -2.69
N LYS A 121 -11.77 3.61 -1.92
CA LYS A 121 -11.95 2.88 -0.66
C LYS A 121 -12.87 1.69 -0.89
N TYR A 122 -12.46 0.54 -0.40
CA TYR A 122 -13.16 -0.72 -0.55
C TYR A 122 -13.46 -1.33 0.82
N LYS A 123 -14.61 -1.99 0.90
CA LYS A 123 -15.08 -2.69 2.09
C LYS A 123 -15.54 -4.08 1.69
N ILE A 124 -15.08 -5.08 2.44
CA ILE A 124 -15.39 -6.47 2.20
C ILE A 124 -15.89 -7.09 3.49
N ASN A 125 -16.98 -7.85 3.38
CA ASN A 125 -17.43 -8.70 4.47
C ASN A 125 -16.73 -10.06 4.36
N PHE A 126 -16.03 -10.45 5.41
CA PHE A 126 -15.40 -11.77 5.51
C PHE A 126 -16.19 -12.64 6.47
N ASP A 127 -16.79 -13.72 5.95
CA ASP A 127 -17.43 -14.77 6.74
C ASP A 127 -16.48 -15.95 6.91
N ALA A 128 -16.03 -16.16 8.15
CA ALA A 128 -15.11 -17.22 8.54
C ALA A 128 -15.81 -18.44 9.15
N SER A 129 -17.10 -18.67 8.88
CA SER A 129 -17.88 -19.76 9.46
C SER A 129 -17.27 -21.16 9.25
N ALA A 130 -16.54 -21.34 8.15
CA ALA A 130 -15.84 -22.57 7.79
C ALA A 130 -14.48 -22.75 8.49
N LEU A 131 -13.98 -21.73 9.19
CA LEU A 131 -12.70 -21.76 9.91
C LEU A 131 -12.91 -22.06 11.40
N SER A 132 -11.85 -22.53 12.05
CA SER A 132 -11.79 -22.78 13.50
C SER A 132 -11.44 -21.49 14.26
N SER A 133 -11.83 -21.38 15.54
CA SER A 133 -11.35 -20.31 16.42
C SER A 133 -9.82 -20.25 16.41
N GLY A 134 -9.26 -19.05 16.33
CA GLY A 134 -7.81 -18.90 16.24
C GLY A 134 -7.34 -17.54 15.77
N ILE A 135 -6.02 -17.45 15.59
CA ILE A 135 -5.34 -16.30 15.03
C ILE A 135 -5.07 -16.59 13.56
N TYR A 136 -5.33 -15.60 12.73
CA TYR A 136 -5.06 -15.62 11.31
C TYR A 136 -4.44 -14.27 10.91
N PHE A 137 -3.91 -14.21 9.70
CA PHE A 137 -3.36 -13.01 9.10
C PHE A 137 -4.05 -12.75 7.77
N TYR A 138 -4.38 -11.50 7.48
CA TYR A 138 -4.85 -11.11 6.17
C TYR A 138 -3.84 -10.15 5.56
N GLN A 139 -3.55 -10.36 4.29
CA GLN A 139 -2.53 -9.65 3.55
C GLN A 139 -3.14 -9.04 2.30
N LEU A 140 -3.01 -7.73 2.20
CA LEU A 140 -3.28 -6.96 0.99
C LEU A 140 -1.98 -6.82 0.22
N GLN A 141 -2.01 -7.14 -1.08
CA GLN A 141 -0.88 -6.96 -1.98
C GLN A 141 -1.33 -6.26 -3.27
N ALA A 142 -0.58 -5.24 -3.68
CA ALA A 142 -0.70 -4.57 -4.97
C ALA A 142 0.71 -4.26 -5.49
N GLY A 143 1.13 -4.91 -6.58
CA GLY A 143 2.52 -4.85 -7.05
C GLY A 143 3.52 -5.28 -5.97
N SER A 144 4.46 -4.37 -5.66
CA SER A 144 5.48 -4.53 -4.61
C SER A 144 4.99 -4.19 -3.20
N ILE A 145 3.81 -3.58 -3.07
CA ILE A 145 3.28 -3.14 -1.78
C ILE A 145 2.57 -4.30 -1.13
N ILE A 146 3.00 -4.64 0.09
CA ILE A 146 2.40 -5.70 0.90
C ILE A 146 2.09 -5.13 2.29
N GLN A 147 0.83 -5.23 2.72
CA GLN A 147 0.41 -4.91 4.07
C GLN A 147 -0.29 -6.11 4.69
N THR A 148 0.10 -6.45 5.92
CA THR A 148 -0.45 -7.60 6.64
C THR A 148 -1.01 -7.14 7.98
N LYS A 149 -2.18 -7.66 8.35
CA LYS A 149 -2.80 -7.44 9.65
C LYS A 149 -3.30 -8.75 10.24
N LYS A 150 -3.47 -8.74 11.56
CA LYS A 150 -3.88 -9.90 12.35
C LYS A 150 -5.40 -9.86 12.58
N LEU A 151 -6.06 -11.01 12.45
CA LEU A 151 -7.46 -11.21 12.76
C LEU A 151 -7.63 -12.33 13.81
N ILE A 152 -8.55 -12.13 14.76
CA ILE A 152 -8.81 -13.08 15.86
C ILE A 152 -10.26 -13.56 15.74
N LEU A 153 -10.44 -14.81 15.35
CA LEU A 153 -11.76 -15.46 15.24
C LEU A 153 -12.12 -16.13 16.56
N LEU A 154 -13.30 -15.78 17.09
CA LEU A 154 -13.93 -16.44 18.22
C LEU A 154 -15.14 -17.22 17.71
N LYS A 155 -15.22 -18.50 18.04
CA LYS A 155 -16.36 -19.37 17.80
C LYS A 155 -16.70 -20.10 19.09
#